data_AF-A0A4Y8YD39-F1
#
_entry.id   AF-A0A4Y8YD39-F1
#
_cell.length_a   1.000
_cell.length_b   1.000
_cell.length_c   1.000
_cell.angle_alpha   90.00
_cell.angle_beta   90.00
_cell.angle_gamma   90.00
#
_symmetry.space_group_name_H-M   'P 1'
#
loop_
_entity.id
_entity.type
_entity.pdbx_description
1 polymer ?
#
loop_
_entity_poly.entity_id
_entity_poly.type
_entity_poly.pdbx_seq_one_letter_code
_entity_poly.pdbx_strand_id
1 'polypeptide(L)'
;MSTESLIALAAAVLAAAVAITVPWFAFRYALHQEHARWAREQRTALYADMLVEALAEREWCQHAMLDEATQAIAPFEDLRLPPLERARLGARGASLGSRQVNQAFNEVLAIVGRIHMAHALAHVDRDAAQMQLRVEGGRSFDLLEAAVRRELDTDRPPARLGRRRPQ
;
A
#
# COMPACT_ATOMS: atom_id res chain seq x y z
N MET A 1 31.96 -51.86 28.26
CA MET A 1 31.68 -50.41 28.33
C MET A 1 31.28 -50.07 29.75
N SER A 2 31.91 -49.08 30.37
CA SER A 2 31.48 -48.58 31.68
C SER A 2 30.22 -47.73 31.54
N THR A 3 29.41 -47.67 32.59
CA THR A 3 28.24 -46.80 32.69
C THR A 3 28.59 -45.33 32.44
N GLU A 4 29.77 -44.90 32.86
CA GLU A 4 30.29 -43.55 32.64
C GLU A 4 30.45 -43.22 31.15
N SER A 5 30.99 -44.15 30.35
CA SER A 5 31.13 -43.95 28.90
C SER A 5 29.78 -43.84 28.19
N LEU A 6 28.76 -44.56 28.65
CA LEU A 6 27.40 -44.46 28.12
C LEU A 6 26.77 -43.10 28.40
N ILE A 7 26.94 -42.60 29.63
CA ILE A 7 26.44 -41.29 30.04
C ILE A 7 27.10 -40.17 29.23
N ALA A 8 28.44 -40.23 29.08
CA ALA A 8 29.18 -39.25 28.30
C ALA A 8 28.77 -39.24 26.82
N LEU A 9 28.57 -40.42 26.22
CA LEU A 9 28.10 -40.54 24.83
C LEU A 9 26.70 -39.94 24.66
N ALA A 10 25.76 -40.27 25.56
CA ALA A 10 24.40 -39.75 25.52
C ALA A 10 24.38 -38.22 25.65
N ALA A 11 25.18 -37.66 26.56
CA ALA A 11 25.32 -36.22 26.73
C ALA A 11 25.90 -35.55 25.47
N ALA A 12 26.93 -36.13 24.85
CA ALA A 12 27.52 -35.61 23.62
C ALA A 12 26.55 -35.62 22.44
N VAL A 13 25.76 -36.69 22.28
CA VAL A 13 24.72 -36.78 21.24
C VAL A 13 23.64 -35.73 21.45
N LEU A 14 23.20 -35.53 22.70
CA LEU A 14 22.19 -34.53 23.03
C LEU A 14 22.71 -33.10 22.80
N ALA A 15 23.96 -32.83 23.20
CA ALA A 15 24.61 -31.56 22.93
C ALA A 15 24.75 -31.30 21.42
N ALA A 16 25.17 -32.29 20.64
CA ALA A 16 25.25 -32.19 19.18
C ALA A 16 23.87 -31.94 18.55
N ALA A 17 22.82 -32.64 19.00
CA ALA A 17 21.46 -32.43 18.54
C ALA A 17 20.97 -31.00 18.81
N VAL A 18 21.22 -30.46 20.00
CA VAL A 18 20.87 -29.07 20.34
C VAL A 18 21.69 -28.08 19.52
N ALA A 19 22.99 -28.31 19.36
CA ALA A 19 23.89 -27.45 18.59
C ALA A 19 23.52 -27.36 17.11
N ILE A 20 22.85 -28.37 16.55
CA ILE A 20 22.37 -28.36 15.16
C ILE A 20 20.94 -27.84 15.06
N THR A 21 20.03 -28.30 15.93
CA THR A 21 18.60 -28.00 15.81
C THR A 21 18.30 -26.53 16.11
N VAL A 22 18.93 -25.94 17.13
CA VAL A 22 18.66 -24.55 17.53
C VAL A 22 19.05 -23.55 16.42
N PRO A 23 20.28 -23.58 15.84
CA PRO A 23 20.61 -22.69 14.73
C PRO A 23 19.75 -22.93 13.49
N TRP A 24 19.39 -24.18 13.20
CA TRP A 24 18.50 -24.50 12.07
C TRP A 24 17.13 -23.84 12.23
N PHE A 25 16.50 -23.98 13.39
CA PHE A 25 15.21 -23.34 13.67
C PHE A 25 15.31 -21.81 13.68
N ALA A 26 16.37 -21.26 14.30
CA ALA A 26 16.61 -19.83 14.31
C ALA A 26 16.77 -19.27 12.88
N PHE A 27 17.53 -19.94 12.03
CA PHE A 27 17.72 -19.55 10.63
C PHE A 27 16.41 -19.61 9.84
N ARG A 28 15.62 -20.69 9.97
CA ARG A 28 14.32 -20.79 9.32
C ARG A 28 13.35 -19.72 9.78
N TYR A 29 13.35 -19.40 11.07
CA TYR A 29 12.53 -18.34 11.62
C TYR A 29 12.96 -16.96 11.10
N ALA A 30 14.27 -16.70 11.03
CA ALA A 30 14.82 -15.48 10.46
C ALA A 30 14.40 -15.30 8.99
N LEU A 31 14.52 -16.34 8.16
CA LEU A 31 14.05 -16.29 6.77
C LEU A 31 12.55 -16.02 6.65
N HIS A 32 11.75 -16.61 7.55
CA HIS A 32 10.31 -16.35 7.56
C HIS A 32 9.98 -14.90 7.91
N GLN A 33 10.69 -14.33 8.90
CA GLN A 33 10.56 -12.92 9.26
C GLN A 33 11.01 -11.98 8.14
N GLU A 34 12.10 -12.30 7.46
CA GLU A 34 12.63 -11.51 6.35
C GLU A 34 11.66 -11.49 5.16
N HIS A 35 11.10 -12.64 4.77
CA HIS A 35 10.08 -12.70 3.72
C HIS A 35 8.83 -11.90 4.09
N ALA A 36 8.37 -11.99 5.35
CA ALA A 36 7.22 -11.23 5.81
C ALA A 36 7.50 -9.72 5.80
N ARG A 37 8.71 -9.30 6.18
CA ARG A 37 9.15 -7.91 6.12
C ARG A 37 9.23 -7.41 4.68
N TRP A 38 9.86 -8.17 3.79
CA TRP A 38 10.01 -7.82 2.38
C TRP A 38 8.65 -7.65 1.69
N ALA A 39 7.72 -8.57 1.92
CA ALA A 39 6.36 -8.46 1.38
C ALA A 39 5.63 -7.20 1.88
N ARG A 40 5.82 -6.81 3.14
CA ARG A 40 5.27 -5.54 3.67
C ARG A 40 5.89 -4.33 3.00
N GLU A 41 7.22 -4.28 2.87
CA GLU A 41 7.93 -3.17 2.23
C GLU A 41 7.47 -2.99 0.77
N GLN A 42 7.31 -4.08 0.02
CA GLN A 42 6.77 -4.03 -1.34
C GLN A 42 5.33 -3.51 -1.40
N ARG A 43 4.48 -3.90 -0.46
CA ARG A 43 3.09 -3.40 -0.38
C ARG A 43 3.05 -1.92 -0.02
N THR A 44 3.87 -1.47 0.91
CA THR A 44 3.94 -0.04 1.27
C THR A 44 4.32 0.82 0.07
N ALA A 45 5.36 0.41 -0.69
CA ALA A 45 5.75 1.11 -1.91
C ALA A 45 4.62 1.13 -2.95
N LEU A 46 3.97 -0.02 -3.18
CA LEU A 46 2.84 -0.12 -4.09
C LEU A 46 1.66 0.79 -3.69
N TYR A 47 1.33 0.86 -2.41
CA TYR A 47 0.22 1.70 -1.93
C TYR A 47 0.54 3.19 -2.02
N ALA A 48 1.81 3.57 -1.82
CA ALA A 48 2.25 4.92 -2.10
C ALA A 48 2.08 5.26 -3.59
N ASP A 49 2.53 4.38 -4.50
CA ASP A 49 2.36 4.56 -5.95
C ASP A 49 0.87 4.71 -6.33
N MET A 50 -0.02 3.89 -5.75
CA MET A 50 -1.47 3.97 -5.97
C MET A 50 -2.08 5.29 -5.47
N LEU A 51 -1.67 5.79 -4.31
CA LEU A 51 -2.16 7.06 -3.78
C LEU A 51 -1.70 8.24 -4.63
N VAL A 52 -0.45 8.21 -5.09
CA VAL A 52 0.10 9.25 -5.98
C VAL A 52 -0.63 9.26 -7.32
N GLU A 53 -0.83 8.09 -7.95
CA GLU A 53 -1.58 8.01 -9.21
C GLU A 53 -3.04 8.45 -9.04
N ALA A 54 -3.69 8.05 -7.95
CA ALA A 54 -5.06 8.47 -7.65
C ALA A 54 -5.18 10.00 -7.47
N LEU A 55 -4.18 10.62 -6.83
CA LEU A 55 -4.11 12.07 -6.69
C LEU A 55 -3.89 12.75 -8.05
N ALA A 56 -2.94 12.26 -8.84
CA ALA A 56 -2.64 12.79 -10.17
C ALA A 56 -3.86 12.71 -11.11
N GLU A 57 -4.61 11.61 -11.10
CA GLU A 57 -5.84 11.48 -11.89
C GLU A 57 -6.91 12.48 -11.43
N ARG A 58 -7.05 12.72 -10.12
CA ARG A 58 -7.98 13.71 -9.59
C ARG A 58 -7.60 15.12 -10.00
N GLU A 59 -6.34 15.50 -9.88
CA GLU A 59 -5.84 16.83 -10.23
C GLU A 59 -5.95 17.08 -11.74
N TRP A 60 -5.59 16.09 -12.55
CA TRP A 60 -5.80 16.16 -13.99
C TRP A 60 -7.28 16.36 -14.34
N CYS A 61 -8.17 15.60 -13.70
CA CYS A 61 -9.61 15.75 -13.96
C CYS A 61 -10.11 17.14 -13.53
N GLN A 62 -9.64 17.69 -12.41
CA GLN A 62 -9.98 19.04 -11.99
C GLN A 62 -9.53 20.08 -13.03
N HIS A 63 -8.29 19.96 -13.52
CA HIS A 63 -7.75 20.87 -14.52
C HIS A 63 -8.48 20.77 -15.87
N ALA A 64 -8.76 19.54 -16.33
CA ALA A 64 -9.48 19.27 -17.58
C ALA A 64 -10.90 19.86 -17.59
N MET A 65 -11.45 20.17 -16.42
CA MET A 65 -12.78 20.76 -16.27
C MET A 65 -12.75 22.28 -16.16
N LEU A 66 -11.59 22.93 -16.13
CA LEU A 66 -11.50 24.39 -16.22
C LEU A 66 -11.94 24.87 -17.62
N ASP A 67 -12.32 26.14 -17.76
CA ASP A 67 -12.49 26.74 -19.08
C ASP A 67 -11.16 26.97 -19.78
N GLU A 68 -11.19 27.03 -21.12
CA GLU A 68 -10.01 27.22 -21.96
C GLU A 68 -9.20 28.47 -21.56
N ALA A 69 -9.88 29.56 -21.18
CA ALA A 69 -9.22 30.78 -20.73
C ALA A 69 -8.44 30.57 -19.42
N THR A 70 -9.01 29.83 -18.46
CA THR A 70 -8.30 29.50 -17.20
C THR A 70 -7.24 28.43 -17.41
N GLN A 71 -7.47 27.44 -18.28
CA GLN A 71 -6.45 26.43 -18.63
C GLN A 71 -5.21 27.07 -19.25
N ALA A 72 -5.38 28.10 -20.10
CA ALA A 72 -4.27 28.79 -20.75
C ALA A 72 -3.36 29.58 -19.80
N ILE A 73 -3.87 29.98 -18.63
CA ILE A 73 -3.13 30.78 -17.64
C ILE A 73 -2.72 29.98 -16.39
N ALA A 74 -3.38 28.86 -16.12
CA ALA A 74 -3.09 28.01 -14.97
C ALA A 74 -1.95 27.03 -15.33
N PRO A 75 -0.77 27.14 -14.69
CA PRO A 75 0.28 26.15 -14.89
C PRO A 75 -0.21 24.79 -14.40
N PHE A 76 -0.19 23.80 -15.29
CA PHE A 76 -0.56 22.42 -14.97
C PHE A 76 0.43 21.46 -15.60
N GLU A 77 0.97 20.57 -14.78
CA GLU A 77 1.83 19.47 -15.19
C GLU A 77 1.04 18.17 -15.02
N ASP A 78 0.90 17.39 -16.10
CA ASP A 78 0.24 16.08 -16.02
C ASP A 78 1.17 15.09 -15.32
N LEU A 79 0.93 14.86 -14.04
CA LEU A 79 1.71 13.96 -13.18
C LEU A 79 1.27 12.49 -13.28
N ARG A 80 0.27 12.17 -14.11
CA ARG A 80 -0.23 10.80 -14.22
C ARG A 80 0.82 9.89 -14.85
N LEU A 81 0.81 8.64 -14.42
CA LEU A 81 1.64 7.62 -15.02
C LEU A 81 1.30 7.44 -16.51
N PRO A 82 2.31 7.25 -17.38
CA PRO A 82 2.09 6.82 -18.75
C PRO A 82 1.28 5.51 -18.81
N PRO A 83 0.56 5.22 -19.91
CA PRO A 83 -0.34 4.07 -19.98
C PRO A 83 0.31 2.72 -19.63
N LEU A 84 1.56 2.51 -20.04
CA LEU A 84 2.31 1.29 -19.73
C LEU A 84 2.62 1.17 -18.23
N GLU A 85 2.97 2.27 -17.57
CA GLU A 85 3.28 2.28 -16.15
C GLU A 85 2.02 2.13 -15.30
N ARG A 86 0.89 2.72 -15.73
CA ARG A 86 -0.42 2.49 -15.13
C ARG A 86 -0.85 1.02 -15.23
N ALA A 87 -0.64 0.39 -16.39
CA ALA A 87 -0.90 -1.05 -16.55
C ALA A 87 -0.01 -1.91 -15.64
N ARG A 88 1.27 -1.55 -15.50
CA ARG A 88 2.20 -2.21 -14.55
C ARG A 88 1.77 -2.01 -13.10
N LEU A 89 1.31 -0.81 -12.73
CA LEU A 89 0.77 -0.52 -11.42
C LEU A 89 -0.47 -1.39 -11.13
N GLY A 90 -1.39 -1.50 -12.08
CA GLY A 90 -2.55 -2.39 -11.98
C GLY A 90 -2.16 -3.87 -11.82
N ALA A 91 -1.18 -4.36 -12.58
CA ALA A 91 -0.68 -5.73 -12.46
C ALA A 91 -0.01 -5.99 -11.10
N ARG A 92 0.81 -5.05 -10.61
CA ARG A 92 1.39 -5.10 -9.26
C ARG A 92 0.28 -5.10 -8.20
N GLY A 93 -0.73 -4.25 -8.36
CA GLY A 93 -1.94 -4.22 -7.54
C GLY A 93 -2.60 -5.59 -7.43
N ALA A 94 -2.88 -6.24 -8.56
CA ALA A 94 -3.52 -7.55 -8.60
C ALA A 94 -2.69 -8.66 -7.91
N SER A 95 -1.35 -8.58 -7.99
CA SER A 95 -0.45 -9.60 -7.43
C SER A 95 -0.12 -9.41 -5.95
N LEU A 96 0.07 -8.17 -5.50
CA LEU A 96 0.60 -7.85 -4.17
C LEU A 96 -0.40 -7.12 -3.27
N GLY A 97 -1.32 -6.36 -3.86
CA GLY A 97 -2.25 -5.50 -3.15
C GLY A 97 -3.36 -6.28 -2.43
N SER A 98 -3.80 -5.75 -1.30
CA SER A 98 -4.97 -6.29 -0.62
C SER A 98 -6.24 -6.02 -1.44
N ARG A 99 -7.23 -6.91 -1.35
CA ARG A 99 -8.50 -6.75 -2.07
C ARG A 99 -9.19 -5.43 -1.75
N GLN A 100 -9.13 -4.99 -0.50
CA GLN A 100 -9.76 -3.75 -0.06
C GLN A 100 -9.08 -2.51 -0.68
N VAL A 101 -7.75 -2.46 -0.69
CA VAL A 101 -7.01 -1.35 -1.30
C VAL A 101 -7.23 -1.33 -2.81
N ASN A 102 -7.17 -2.48 -3.48
CA ASN A 102 -7.42 -2.57 -4.91
C ASN A 102 -8.84 -2.14 -5.29
N GLN A 103 -9.84 -2.52 -4.49
CA GLN A 103 -11.23 -2.10 -4.70
C GLN A 103 -11.38 -0.59 -4.56
N ALA A 104 -10.83 0.00 -3.49
CA ALA A 104 -10.88 1.44 -3.27
C ALA A 104 -10.14 2.22 -4.37
N PHE A 105 -8.98 1.73 -4.83
CA PHE A 105 -8.22 2.35 -5.92
C PHE A 105 -9.01 2.32 -7.23
N ASN A 106 -9.59 1.17 -7.59
CA ASN A 106 -10.43 1.07 -8.77
C ASN A 106 -11.69 1.94 -8.69
N GLU A 107 -12.25 2.12 -7.48
CA GLU A 107 -13.38 3.01 -7.25
C GLU A 107 -13.03 4.47 -7.52
N VAL A 108 -11.86 4.94 -7.08
CA VAL A 108 -11.36 6.29 -7.42
C VAL A 108 -11.27 6.47 -8.93
N LEU A 109 -10.58 5.55 -9.63
CA LEU A 109 -10.42 5.63 -11.09
C LEU A 109 -11.77 5.60 -11.81
N ALA A 110 -12.71 4.78 -11.33
CA ALA A 110 -14.04 4.70 -11.91
C ALA A 110 -14.85 5.99 -11.71
N ILE A 111 -14.78 6.63 -10.53
CA ILE A 111 -15.46 7.91 -10.26
C ILE A 111 -14.87 9.02 -11.13
N VAL A 112 -13.54 9.18 -11.10
CA VAL A 112 -12.85 10.20 -11.89
C VAL A 112 -13.14 10.03 -13.38
N GLY A 113 -13.03 8.80 -13.89
CA GLY A 113 -13.34 8.49 -15.27
C GLY A 113 -14.79 8.79 -15.66
N ARG A 114 -15.76 8.45 -14.79
CA ARG A 114 -17.18 8.75 -15.05
C ARG A 114 -17.46 10.25 -15.10
N ILE A 115 -16.91 11.02 -14.16
CA ILE A 115 -17.13 12.48 -14.11
C ILE A 115 -16.49 13.14 -15.34
N HIS A 116 -15.25 12.76 -15.67
CA HIS A 116 -14.58 13.27 -16.86
C HIS A 116 -15.38 12.97 -18.14
N MET A 117 -15.84 11.74 -18.32
CA MET A 117 -16.65 11.34 -19.47
C MET A 117 -18.01 12.07 -19.50
N ALA A 118 -18.66 12.26 -18.35
CA ALA A 118 -19.92 13.00 -18.28
C ALA A 118 -19.75 14.47 -18.69
N HIS A 119 -18.68 15.11 -18.26
CA HIS A 119 -18.35 16.47 -18.69
C HIS A 119 -18.03 16.53 -20.20
N ALA A 120 -17.15 15.64 -20.68
CA ALA A 120 -16.68 15.65 -22.06
C ALA A 120 -17.75 15.27 -23.09
N LEU A 121 -18.61 14.30 -22.78
CA LEU A 121 -19.58 13.74 -23.74
C LEU A 121 -20.98 14.32 -23.58
N ALA A 122 -21.43 14.54 -22.34
CA ALA A 122 -22.83 14.87 -22.05
C ALA A 122 -23.08 16.36 -21.81
N HIS A 123 -22.06 17.23 -21.94
CA HIS A 123 -22.15 18.67 -21.71
C HIS A 123 -22.79 18.99 -20.34
N VAL A 124 -22.50 18.14 -19.35
CA VAL A 124 -22.91 18.39 -17.96
C VAL A 124 -22.27 19.71 -17.54
N ASP A 125 -23.09 20.53 -16.87
CA ASP A 125 -22.67 21.80 -16.31
C ASP A 125 -21.36 21.64 -15.54
N ARG A 126 -20.38 22.49 -15.88
CA ARG A 126 -19.02 22.43 -15.36
C ARG A 126 -19.02 22.48 -13.84
N ASP A 127 -19.82 23.39 -13.28
CA ASP A 127 -19.87 23.63 -11.84
C ASP A 127 -20.43 22.40 -11.11
N ALA A 128 -21.45 21.77 -11.69
CA ALA A 128 -22.02 20.52 -11.17
C ALA A 128 -20.99 19.38 -11.21
N ALA A 129 -20.26 19.24 -12.31
CA ALA A 129 -19.26 18.19 -12.46
C ALA A 129 -18.05 18.42 -11.52
N GLN A 130 -17.60 19.67 -11.35
CA GLN A 130 -16.53 20.01 -10.40
C GLN A 130 -16.96 19.74 -8.96
N MET A 131 -18.21 20.06 -8.62
CA MET A 131 -18.77 19.76 -7.31
C MET A 131 -18.84 18.24 -7.06
N GLN A 132 -19.27 17.45 -8.05
CA GLN A 132 -19.26 15.98 -7.97
C GLN A 132 -17.85 15.46 -7.77
N LEU A 133 -16.85 15.96 -8.50
CA LEU A 133 -15.46 15.54 -8.34
C LEU A 133 -14.92 15.85 -6.95
N ARG A 134 -15.26 17.02 -6.40
CA ARG A 134 -14.86 17.42 -5.04
C ARG A 134 -15.48 16.51 -3.97
N VAL A 135 -16.75 16.16 -4.12
CA VAL A 135 -17.49 15.37 -3.12
C VAL A 135 -17.23 13.88 -3.30
N GLU A 136 -17.57 13.30 -4.45
CA GLU A 136 -17.45 11.87 -4.72
C GLU A 136 -15.99 11.46 -4.90
N GLY A 137 -15.22 12.23 -5.67
CA GLY A 137 -13.80 12.00 -5.85
C GLY A 137 -13.03 12.14 -4.53
N GLY A 138 -13.32 13.19 -3.76
CA GLY A 138 -12.78 13.37 -2.41
C GLY A 138 -13.08 12.19 -1.49
N ARG A 139 -14.36 11.79 -1.39
CA ARG A 139 -14.78 10.65 -0.57
C ARG A 139 -14.10 9.34 -0.98
N SER A 140 -14.00 9.07 -2.28
CA SER A 140 -13.34 7.84 -2.77
C SER A 140 -11.85 7.81 -2.46
N PHE A 141 -11.19 8.97 -2.51
CA PHE A 141 -9.79 9.12 -2.12
C PHE A 141 -9.61 8.88 -0.62
N ASP A 142 -10.47 9.45 0.23
CA ASP A 142 -10.45 9.22 1.68
C ASP A 142 -10.64 7.73 2.02
N LEU A 143 -11.50 7.02 1.28
CA LEU A 143 -11.70 5.58 1.42
C LEU A 143 -10.45 4.77 1.04
N LEU A 144 -9.76 5.17 -0.03
CA LEU A 144 -8.48 4.57 -0.42
C LEU A 144 -7.42 4.80 0.65
N GLU A 145 -7.26 6.03 1.15
CA GLU A 145 -6.31 6.34 2.22
C GLU A 145 -6.62 5.53 3.49
N ALA A 146 -7.90 5.47 3.89
CA ALA A 146 -8.33 4.68 5.04
C ALA A 146 -8.12 3.17 4.84
N ALA A 147 -8.25 2.65 3.62
CA ALA A 147 -7.93 1.25 3.32
C ALA A 147 -6.42 0.97 3.45
N VAL A 148 -5.59 1.88 2.94
CA VAL A 148 -4.12 1.79 3.04
C VAL A 148 -3.67 1.86 4.50
N ARG A 149 -4.19 2.82 5.28
CA ARG A 149 -3.82 3.01 6.69
C ARG A 149 -4.19 1.81 7.57
N ARG A 150 -5.36 1.22 7.33
CA ARG A 150 -5.79 -0.01 8.01
C ARG A 150 -4.90 -1.20 7.68
N GLU A 151 -4.53 -1.36 6.40
CA GLU A 151 -3.66 -2.47 5.97
C GLU A 151 -2.23 -2.32 6.50
N LEU A 152 -1.72 -1.09 6.59
CA LEU A 152 -0.39 -0.79 7.12
C LEU A 152 -0.35 -0.69 8.66
N ASP A 153 -1.48 -0.86 9.34
CA ASP A 153 -1.62 -0.75 10.80
C ASP A 153 -1.16 0.61 11.36
N THR A 154 -1.20 1.66 10.54
CA THR A 154 -0.77 3.02 10.92
C THR A 154 -1.77 3.74 11.82
N ASP A 155 -2.98 3.19 11.96
CA ASP A 155 -4.03 3.75 12.83
C ASP A 155 -3.85 3.33 14.30
N ARG A 156 -2.93 2.41 14.61
CA ARG A 156 -2.58 2.10 16.00
C ARG A 156 -1.67 3.19 16.56
N PRO A 157 -2.02 3.83 17.70
CA PRO A 157 -1.07 4.68 18.39
C PRO A 157 0.19 3.87 18.71
N PRO A 158 1.39 4.46 18.59
CA PRO A 158 2.63 3.74 18.88
C PRO A 158 2.50 3.11 20.26
N ALA A 159 2.72 1.79 20.33
CA ALA A 159 2.70 1.06 21.59
C ALA A 159 3.56 1.87 22.58
N ARG A 160 2.95 2.34 23.68
CA ARG A 160 3.66 3.11 24.70
C ARG A 160 4.83 2.27 25.17
N LEU A 161 6.02 2.51 24.61
CA LEU A 161 7.27 1.95 25.09
C LEU A 161 7.33 2.33 26.56
N GLY A 162 7.34 1.31 27.41
CA GLY A 162 7.03 1.43 28.82
C GLY A 162 7.73 2.62 29.45
N ARG A 163 6.94 3.48 30.12
CA ARG A 163 7.45 4.39 31.15
C ARG A 163 8.30 3.53 32.08
N ARG A 164 9.63 3.59 31.94
CA ARG A 164 10.54 3.18 33.00
C ARG A 164 10.19 4.07 34.19
N ARG A 165 9.57 3.47 35.21
CA ARG A 165 9.43 4.16 36.50
C ARG A 165 10.85 4.47 36.99
N PRO A 166 11.17 5.73 37.34
CA PRO A 166 12.35 5.97 38.14
C PRO A 166 12.18 5.21 39.46
N GLN A 167 13.18 4.40 39.80
CA GLN A 167 13.35 3.87 41.15
C GLN A 167 13.86 4.99 42.05
#